data_AF-A0A7V5PZS8-F1
#
_entry.id   AF-A0A7V5PZS8-F1
#
_cell.length_a   1.000
_cell.length_b   1.000
_cell.length_c   1.000
_cell.angle_alpha   90.00
_cell.angle_beta   90.00
_cell.angle_gamma   90.00
#
_symmetry.space_group_name_H-M   'P 1'
#
loop_
_entity.id
_entity.type
_entity.pdbx_description
1 polymer ?
#
loop_
_entity_poly.entity_id
_entity_poly.type
_entity_poly.pdbx_seq_one_letter_code
_entity_poly.pdbx_strand_id
1 'polypeptide(L)'
;KDHPWSAALVDVINTFYGRPDIPIGAVRNGVTPSEGKFLGLAVEKKGKSWRYAHDLESGRQAPDATTLLRQTLASAPDHSTVLVQVGFSTNLARLLASKPDDISPLSGRDLIRKKVRFLSAMAGSFAPVPGRVRHREYNVVQDLDAARAVLTSWPTPLIASGYEIGIRVRFPHESIEKDFAYTADHPVAECYRRYCEPEHDRPCWDLTSVLVAVYPDRGYFTLSPPGRIHVAEDGYVFFEEDPKGNCRYLRMSAIQQARVREALVQLASQPPGTKAEGAR
;
A
#
# COMPACT_ATOMS: atom_id res chain seq x y z
N LYS A 1 7.39 2.93 7.59
CA LYS A 1 8.74 2.42 7.90
C LYS A 1 9.74 3.54 7.67
N ASP A 2 10.65 3.76 8.61
CA ASP A 2 11.61 4.87 8.60
C ASP A 2 13.06 4.38 8.54
N HIS A 3 13.31 3.30 7.80
CA HIS A 3 14.67 2.87 7.49
C HIS A 3 15.13 3.58 6.21
N PRO A 4 16.36 4.15 6.14
CA PRO A 4 16.84 4.89 4.97
C PRO A 4 16.71 4.13 3.64
N TRP A 5 16.93 2.82 3.64
CA TRP A 5 16.83 1.99 2.42
C TRP A 5 15.40 1.68 1.98
N SER A 6 14.38 2.07 2.75
CA SER A 6 12.98 1.86 2.36
C SER A 6 12.65 2.63 1.08
N ALA A 7 13.02 3.91 1.02
CA ALA A 7 12.78 4.74 -0.15
C ALA A 7 13.66 4.31 -1.34
N ALA A 8 14.91 3.94 -1.06
CA ALA A 8 15.84 3.44 -2.07
C ALA A 8 15.34 2.14 -2.74
N LEU A 9 14.78 1.20 -1.96
CA LEU A 9 14.21 -0.01 -2.54
C LEU A 9 12.94 0.26 -3.36
N VAL A 10 12.12 1.25 -2.97
CA VAL A 10 10.99 1.68 -3.81
C VAL A 10 11.48 2.22 -5.14
N ASP A 11 12.57 2.99 -5.14
CA ASP A 11 13.19 3.47 -6.38
C ASP A 11 13.77 2.34 -7.24
N VAL A 12 14.46 1.38 -6.63
CA VAL A 12 14.91 0.14 -7.31
C VAL A 12 13.75 -0.54 -8.04
N ILE A 13 12.60 -0.69 -7.39
CA ILE A 13 11.42 -1.34 -7.99
C ILE A 13 10.84 -0.46 -9.10
N ASN A 14 10.69 0.85 -8.87
CA ASN A 14 10.19 1.80 -9.85
C ASN A 14 11.05 1.83 -11.11
N THR A 15 12.36 1.99 -10.94
CA THR A 15 13.35 2.01 -12.01
C THR A 15 13.39 0.68 -12.77
N PHE A 16 13.35 -0.47 -12.08
CA PHE A 16 13.30 -1.79 -12.73
C PHE A 16 12.08 -1.94 -13.65
N TYR A 17 10.92 -1.43 -13.24
CA TYR A 17 9.71 -1.43 -14.05
C TYR A 17 9.55 -0.22 -14.98
N GLY A 18 10.64 0.52 -15.25
CA GLY A 18 10.68 1.60 -16.24
C GLY A 18 9.98 2.89 -15.81
N ARG A 19 9.83 3.12 -14.50
CA ARG A 19 9.13 4.28 -13.91
C ARG A 19 10.01 5.06 -12.93
N PRO A 20 11.26 5.43 -13.29
CA PRO A 20 12.22 6.05 -12.37
C PRO A 20 11.71 7.40 -11.84
N ASP A 21 10.94 8.14 -12.64
CA ASP A 21 10.53 9.50 -12.31
C ASP A 21 9.32 9.60 -11.37
N ILE A 22 8.81 8.48 -10.82
CA ILE A 22 7.72 8.51 -9.83
C ILE A 22 8.27 9.13 -8.54
N PRO A 23 7.71 10.26 -8.07
CA PRO A 23 8.20 10.90 -6.85
C PRO A 23 8.07 9.99 -5.62
N ILE A 24 9.13 9.90 -4.82
CA ILE A 24 9.16 9.10 -3.59
C ILE A 24 9.33 10.03 -2.40
N GLY A 25 8.39 9.96 -1.46
CA GLY A 25 8.45 10.67 -0.19
C GLY A 25 8.81 9.72 0.93
N ALA A 26 9.64 10.17 1.87
CA ALA A 26 10.04 9.38 3.02
C ALA A 26 9.42 9.95 4.31
N VAL A 27 8.87 9.06 5.14
CA VAL A 27 8.40 9.45 6.48
C VAL A 27 9.59 9.95 7.31
N ARG A 28 9.31 10.84 8.26
CA ARG A 28 10.27 11.29 9.28
C ARG A 28 9.79 10.87 10.65
N ASN A 29 10.66 10.28 11.47
CA ASN A 29 10.30 9.75 12.79
C ASN A 29 9.09 8.81 12.69
N GLY A 30 9.15 7.88 11.73
CA GLY A 30 8.10 6.90 11.49
C GLY A 30 8.25 5.67 12.37
N VAL A 31 7.18 4.90 12.49
CA VAL A 31 7.21 3.63 13.23
C VAL A 31 8.07 2.57 12.51
N THR A 32 8.62 1.65 13.30
CA THR A 32 9.48 0.53 12.90
C THR A 32 10.65 0.98 11.98
N PRO A 33 11.72 1.57 12.53
CA PRO A 33 12.87 2.02 11.75
C PRO A 33 13.84 0.89 11.37
N SER A 34 13.52 -0.37 11.69
CA SER A 34 14.39 -1.50 11.41
C SER A 34 14.51 -1.80 9.91
N GLU A 35 15.66 -2.33 9.52
CA GLU A 35 15.96 -2.71 8.13
C GLU A 35 14.99 -3.79 7.62
N GLY A 36 14.73 -4.83 8.42
CA GLY A 36 13.98 -6.00 7.95
C GLY A 36 14.79 -6.87 7.01
N LYS A 37 14.12 -7.81 6.33
CA LYS A 37 14.80 -8.95 5.66
C LYS A 37 15.35 -8.65 4.26
N PHE A 38 14.86 -7.60 3.59
CA PHE A 38 15.10 -7.41 2.15
C PHE A 38 15.55 -5.99 1.78
N LEU A 39 15.54 -5.01 2.71
CA LEU A 39 15.92 -3.63 2.37
C LEU A 39 17.38 -3.50 1.94
N GLY A 40 18.27 -4.38 2.40
CA GLY A 40 19.67 -4.44 1.95
C GLY A 40 19.85 -4.59 0.45
N LEU A 41 18.84 -5.06 -0.30
CA LEU A 41 18.89 -5.12 -1.76
C LEU A 41 19.17 -3.77 -2.42
N ALA A 42 18.72 -2.68 -1.81
CA ALA A 42 18.93 -1.34 -2.35
C ALA A 42 20.41 -0.93 -2.37
N VAL A 43 21.26 -1.55 -1.53
CA VAL A 43 22.68 -1.20 -1.44
C VAL A 43 23.62 -2.27 -1.99
N GLU A 44 23.10 -3.32 -2.63
CA GLU A 44 23.93 -4.34 -3.23
C GLU A 44 24.66 -3.83 -4.48
N LYS A 45 25.94 -4.20 -4.60
CA LYS A 45 26.80 -3.85 -5.72
C LYS A 45 27.09 -5.06 -6.60
N LYS A 46 27.22 -4.83 -7.91
CA LYS A 46 27.74 -5.78 -8.90
C LYS A 46 28.95 -5.13 -9.58
N GLY A 47 30.15 -5.47 -9.10
CA GLY A 47 31.37 -4.73 -9.47
C GLY A 47 31.36 -3.31 -8.88
N LYS A 48 31.53 -2.30 -9.74
CA LYS A 48 31.54 -0.88 -9.33
C LYS A 48 30.15 -0.23 -9.34
N SER A 49 29.13 -0.92 -9.87
CA SER A 49 27.77 -0.40 -10.05
C SER A 49 26.81 -1.02 -9.05
N TRP A 50 25.65 -0.40 -8.84
CA TRP A 50 24.54 -1.05 -8.14
C TRP A 50 24.11 -2.33 -8.86
N ARG A 51 23.76 -3.37 -8.10
CA ARG A 51 23.17 -4.59 -8.65
C ARG A 51 21.83 -4.29 -9.34
N TYR A 52 21.06 -3.38 -8.75
CA TYR A 52 19.82 -2.86 -9.31
C TYR A 52 19.94 -1.35 -9.50
N ALA A 53 19.68 -0.87 -10.73
CA ALA A 53 19.74 0.55 -11.06
C ALA A 53 18.66 1.35 -10.31
N HIS A 54 19.05 2.49 -9.75
CA HIS A 54 18.23 3.47 -9.03
C HIS A 54 19.08 4.73 -8.77
N ASP A 55 18.47 5.87 -8.47
CA ASP A 55 19.16 7.15 -8.21
C ASP A 55 18.88 7.74 -6.81
N LEU A 56 17.90 7.19 -6.09
CA LEU A 56 17.61 7.52 -4.70
C LEU A 56 18.33 6.54 -3.76
N GLU A 57 19.52 6.90 -3.29
CA GLU A 57 20.33 6.02 -2.43
C GLU A 57 19.83 5.93 -0.99
N SER A 58 19.04 6.92 -0.54
CA SER A 58 18.58 7.02 0.84
C SER A 58 17.30 7.83 0.97
N GLY A 59 16.40 7.38 1.84
CA GLY A 59 15.21 8.13 2.25
C GLY A 59 15.51 9.48 2.91
N ARG A 60 16.78 9.77 3.25
CA ARG A 60 17.22 11.09 3.69
C ARG A 60 17.29 12.11 2.54
N GLN A 61 17.47 11.64 1.31
CA GLN A 61 17.49 12.47 0.10
C GLN A 61 16.07 12.74 -0.44
N ALA A 62 15.13 11.83 -0.15
CA ALA A 62 13.73 12.00 -0.52
C ALA A 62 13.08 13.17 0.26
N PRO A 63 12.11 13.90 -0.33
CA PRO A 63 11.29 14.86 0.41
C PRO A 63 10.51 14.21 1.56
N ASP A 64 10.06 15.02 2.52
CA ASP A 64 9.10 14.55 3.52
C ASP A 64 7.82 14.04 2.86
N ALA A 65 7.34 12.87 3.28
CA ALA A 65 6.18 12.22 2.69
C ALA A 65 4.89 13.05 2.81
N THR A 66 4.71 13.82 3.89
CA THR A 66 3.53 14.68 4.07
C THR A 66 3.58 15.84 3.09
N THR A 67 4.76 16.47 2.93
CA THR A 67 4.98 17.53 1.95
C THR A 67 4.69 17.04 0.53
N LEU A 68 5.22 15.88 0.15
CA LEU A 68 4.97 15.31 -1.18
C LEU A 68 3.48 14.95 -1.40
N LEU A 69 2.80 14.42 -0.38
CA LEU A 69 1.36 14.15 -0.44
C LEU A 69 0.56 15.44 -0.68
N ARG A 70 0.90 16.54 0.02
CA ARG A 70 0.24 17.84 -0.18
C ARG A 70 0.48 18.38 -1.59
N GLN A 71 1.71 18.32 -2.09
CA GLN A 71 2.06 18.76 -3.46
C GLN A 71 1.28 17.97 -4.51
N THR A 72 1.29 16.64 -4.39
CA THR A 72 0.58 15.75 -5.31
C THR A 72 -0.92 16.00 -5.31
N LEU A 73 -1.54 16.18 -4.15
CA LEU A 73 -2.98 16.46 -4.08
C LEU A 73 -3.32 17.87 -4.58
N ALA A 74 -2.52 18.88 -4.25
CA ALA A 74 -2.75 20.25 -4.71
C ALA A 74 -2.74 20.38 -6.23
N SER A 75 -1.84 19.66 -6.91
CA SER A 75 -1.72 19.66 -8.37
C SER A 75 -2.73 18.75 -9.09
N ALA A 76 -3.30 17.77 -8.40
CA ALA A 76 -4.28 16.86 -8.99
C ALA A 76 -5.61 17.58 -9.30
N PRO A 77 -6.36 17.12 -10.32
CA PRO A 77 -7.75 17.51 -10.49
C PRO A 77 -8.61 17.17 -9.26
N ASP A 78 -9.74 17.86 -9.13
CA ASP A 78 -10.68 17.59 -8.04
C ASP A 78 -11.29 16.20 -8.21
N HIS A 79 -11.44 15.46 -7.10
CA HIS A 79 -11.97 14.10 -7.05
C HIS A 79 -11.30 13.06 -7.99
N SER A 80 -10.05 13.28 -8.40
CA SER A 80 -9.34 12.34 -9.30
C SER A 80 -8.42 11.36 -8.59
N THR A 81 -7.97 11.67 -7.37
CA THR A 81 -6.90 10.88 -6.72
C THR A 81 -7.47 9.78 -5.84
N VAL A 82 -6.96 8.56 -6.00
CA VAL A 82 -7.19 7.45 -5.06
C VAL A 82 -5.94 7.29 -4.21
N LEU A 83 -6.09 7.28 -2.89
CA LEU A 83 -4.99 6.98 -1.97
C LEU A 83 -5.06 5.51 -1.58
N VAL A 84 -3.92 4.82 -1.58
CA VAL A 84 -3.81 3.43 -1.15
C VAL A 84 -2.86 3.33 0.04
N GLN A 85 -3.39 2.96 1.20
CA GLN A 85 -2.60 2.72 2.41
C GLN A 85 -2.37 1.21 2.57
N VAL A 86 -1.10 0.81 2.49
CA VAL A 86 -0.65 -0.59 2.67
C VAL A 86 0.36 -0.74 3.82
N GLY A 87 0.32 0.20 4.76
CA GLY A 87 1.19 0.23 5.92
C GLY A 87 0.65 1.16 6.98
N PHE A 88 1.56 1.65 7.83
CA PHE A 88 1.21 2.51 8.96
C PHE A 88 0.60 3.85 8.53
N SER A 89 -0.29 4.36 9.38
CA SER A 89 -1.18 5.47 9.06
C SER A 89 -0.54 6.85 9.28
N THR A 90 0.69 6.90 9.82
CA THR A 90 1.42 8.11 10.20
C THR A 90 1.34 9.22 9.13
N ASN A 91 1.64 8.91 7.86
CA ASN A 91 1.66 9.91 6.80
C ASN A 91 0.25 10.46 6.51
N LEU A 92 -0.77 9.61 6.48
CA LEU A 92 -2.15 10.04 6.25
C LEU A 92 -2.74 10.78 7.44
N ALA A 93 -2.37 10.43 8.67
CA ALA A 93 -2.75 11.17 9.88
C ALA A 93 -2.11 12.57 9.89
N ARG A 94 -0.83 12.69 9.53
CA ARG A 94 -0.14 13.98 9.38
C ARG A 94 -0.74 14.82 8.27
N LEU A 95 -1.06 14.20 7.12
CA LEU A 95 -1.79 14.89 6.05
C LEU A 95 -3.13 15.40 6.58
N LEU A 96 -3.93 14.57 7.25
CA LEU A 96 -5.24 14.95 7.79
C LEU A 96 -5.14 16.13 8.77
N ALA A 97 -4.10 16.16 9.59
CA ALA A 97 -3.84 17.21 10.59
C ALA A 97 -3.12 18.46 10.02
N SER A 98 -2.62 18.40 8.78
CA SER A 98 -1.83 19.50 8.21
C SER A 98 -2.67 20.78 8.03
N LYS A 99 -2.04 21.92 8.29
CA LYS A 99 -2.62 23.26 8.11
C LYS A 99 -2.41 23.76 6.67
N PRO A 100 -3.08 24.85 6.26
CA PRO A 100 -2.67 25.60 5.07
C PRO A 100 -1.17 25.93 5.10
N ASP A 101 -0.55 25.95 3.93
CA ASP A 101 0.87 26.22 3.72
C ASP A 101 1.11 26.80 2.32
N ASP A 102 2.37 26.98 1.95
CA ASP A 102 2.76 27.56 0.65
C ASP A 102 2.41 26.66 -0.54
N ILE A 103 2.07 25.38 -0.32
CA ILE A 103 1.64 24.45 -1.36
C ILE A 103 0.14 24.63 -1.65
N SER A 104 -0.67 24.84 -0.62
CA SER A 104 -2.12 25.01 -0.77
C SER A 104 -2.73 25.80 0.38
N PRO A 105 -3.65 26.74 0.09
CA PRO A 105 -4.39 27.46 1.12
C PRO A 105 -5.40 26.58 1.87
N LEU A 106 -5.60 25.32 1.44
CA LEU A 106 -6.49 24.39 2.11
C LEU A 106 -5.78 23.66 3.26
N SER A 107 -6.53 23.45 4.34
CA SER A 107 -6.15 22.47 5.36
C SER A 107 -6.02 21.09 4.71
N GLY A 108 -5.25 20.19 5.31
CA GLY A 108 -5.12 18.83 4.77
C GLY A 108 -6.45 18.10 4.67
N ARG A 109 -7.34 18.28 5.65
CA ARG A 109 -8.70 17.74 5.61
C ARG A 109 -9.50 18.25 4.41
N ASP A 110 -9.45 19.55 4.12
CA ASP A 110 -10.19 20.15 3.01
C ASP A 110 -9.54 19.82 1.66
N LEU A 111 -8.21 19.71 1.62
CA LEU A 111 -7.48 19.24 0.45
C LEU A 111 -7.87 17.80 0.10
N ILE A 112 -7.93 16.91 1.10
CA ILE A 112 -8.41 15.53 0.91
C ILE A 112 -9.84 15.54 0.36
N ARG A 113 -10.77 16.29 0.98
CA ARG A 113 -12.17 16.37 0.52
C ARG A 113 -12.28 16.80 -0.93
N LYS A 114 -11.46 17.78 -1.33
CA LYS A 114 -11.49 18.35 -2.67
C LYS A 114 -10.86 17.43 -3.73
N LYS A 115 -9.78 16.73 -3.37
CA LYS A 115 -8.91 16.05 -4.35
C LYS A 115 -9.07 14.54 -4.38
N VAL A 116 -9.40 13.93 -3.25
CA VAL A 116 -9.44 12.47 -3.10
C VAL A 116 -10.82 11.93 -3.47
N ARG A 117 -10.83 10.95 -4.38
CA ARG A 117 -12.02 10.18 -4.74
C ARG A 117 -12.40 9.21 -3.62
N PHE A 118 -11.44 8.40 -3.17
CA PHE A 118 -11.56 7.52 -2.01
C PHE A 118 -10.19 7.08 -1.47
N LEU A 119 -10.18 6.57 -0.24
CA LEU A 119 -9.04 5.87 0.36
C LEU A 119 -9.30 4.36 0.33
N SER A 120 -8.34 3.58 -0.17
CA SER A 120 -8.29 2.13 0.02
C SER A 120 -7.25 1.81 1.10
N ALA A 121 -7.67 1.20 2.22
CA ALA A 121 -6.79 0.97 3.37
C ALA A 121 -6.70 -0.53 3.69
N MET A 122 -5.49 -1.10 3.66
CA MET A 122 -5.22 -2.41 4.25
C MET A 122 -5.10 -2.24 5.76
N ALA A 123 -6.19 -2.51 6.46
CA ALA A 123 -6.28 -2.32 7.90
C ALA A 123 -7.44 -3.10 8.50
N GLY A 124 -7.29 -3.52 9.76
CA GLY A 124 -8.35 -4.15 10.54
C GLY A 124 -8.70 -5.56 10.08
N SER A 125 -9.78 -6.09 10.66
CA SER A 125 -10.33 -7.41 10.36
C SER A 125 -11.84 -7.36 10.54
N PHE A 126 -12.61 -7.69 9.51
CA PHE A 126 -14.08 -7.49 9.50
C PHE A 126 -14.87 -8.80 9.40
N ALA A 127 -14.18 -9.93 9.41
CA ALA A 127 -14.77 -11.26 9.56
C ALA A 127 -13.94 -12.11 10.54
N PRO A 128 -14.50 -13.24 11.03
CA PRO A 128 -13.77 -14.16 11.89
C PRO A 128 -12.45 -14.62 11.28
N VAL A 129 -11.39 -14.62 12.09
CA VAL A 129 -10.07 -15.12 11.69
C VAL A 129 -9.84 -16.47 12.37
N PRO A 130 -9.46 -17.55 11.63
CA PRO A 130 -9.22 -18.86 12.23
C PRO A 130 -8.26 -18.81 13.42
N GLY A 131 -8.66 -19.43 14.53
CA GLY A 131 -7.87 -19.49 15.76
C GLY A 131 -7.77 -18.18 16.54
N ARG A 132 -8.54 -17.13 16.18
CA ARG A 132 -8.51 -15.83 16.86
C ARG A 132 -9.93 -15.31 17.08
N VAL A 133 -10.35 -15.24 18.34
CA VAL A 133 -11.65 -14.65 18.73
C VAL A 133 -11.68 -13.15 18.48
N ARG A 134 -10.55 -12.46 18.71
CA ARG A 134 -10.40 -11.00 18.54
C ARG A 134 -9.07 -10.72 17.85
N HIS A 135 -9.11 -10.43 16.55
CA HIS A 135 -7.89 -10.15 15.78
C HIS A 135 -7.55 -8.66 15.81
N ARG A 136 -6.35 -8.34 16.27
CA ARG A 136 -5.76 -7.00 16.19
C ARG A 136 -4.75 -6.98 15.05
N GLU A 137 -5.10 -6.26 14.00
CA GLU A 137 -4.33 -6.22 12.75
C GLU A 137 -3.07 -5.35 12.94
N TYR A 138 -1.94 -5.82 12.39
CA TYR A 138 -0.60 -5.29 12.65
C TYR A 138 -0.43 -3.80 12.32
N ASN A 139 -0.87 -3.33 11.15
CA ASN A 139 -0.76 -1.93 10.76
C ASN A 139 -1.53 -1.01 11.72
N VAL A 140 -2.65 -1.48 12.28
CA VAL A 140 -3.42 -0.74 13.30
C VAL A 140 -2.69 -0.72 14.63
N VAL A 141 -2.33 -1.87 15.22
CA VAL A 141 -1.73 -1.87 16.57
C VAL A 141 -0.35 -1.22 16.64
N GLN A 142 0.45 -1.27 15.57
CA GLN A 142 1.79 -0.67 15.57
C GLN A 142 1.77 0.86 15.48
N ASP A 143 0.70 1.45 14.96
CA ASP A 143 0.57 2.90 14.77
C ASP A 143 -0.84 3.35 15.18
N LEU A 144 -1.22 2.96 16.40
CA LEU A 144 -2.60 2.97 16.88
C LEU A 144 -3.27 4.34 16.79
N ASP A 145 -2.60 5.40 17.24
CA ASP A 145 -3.20 6.73 17.27
C ASP A 145 -3.39 7.29 15.85
N ALA A 146 -2.41 7.09 14.97
CA ALA A 146 -2.55 7.48 13.56
C ALA A 146 -3.62 6.64 12.86
N ALA A 147 -3.67 5.34 13.12
CA ALA A 147 -4.67 4.45 12.54
C ALA A 147 -6.08 4.81 13.01
N ARG A 148 -6.26 5.11 14.31
CA ARG A 148 -7.52 5.62 14.86
C ARG A 148 -7.92 6.92 14.18
N ALA A 149 -6.99 7.88 14.05
CA ALA A 149 -7.27 9.17 13.40
C ALA A 149 -7.72 9.00 11.95
N VAL A 150 -7.04 8.15 11.17
CA VAL A 150 -7.39 7.91 9.77
C VAL A 150 -8.70 7.14 9.64
N LEU A 151 -8.82 5.97 10.28
CA LEU A 151 -9.95 5.06 10.05
C LEU A 151 -11.29 5.60 10.55
N THR A 152 -11.29 6.44 11.59
CA THR A 152 -12.52 6.97 12.20
C THR A 152 -12.93 8.34 11.66
N SER A 153 -11.98 9.10 11.08
CA SER A 153 -12.20 10.51 10.74
C SER A 153 -11.89 10.88 9.30
N TRP A 154 -11.60 9.91 8.42
CA TRP A 154 -11.34 10.17 7.00
C TRP A 154 -12.53 10.87 6.32
N PRO A 155 -12.32 11.95 5.55
CA PRO A 155 -13.41 12.82 5.13
C PRO A 155 -14.05 12.48 3.76
N THR A 156 -13.52 11.49 3.03
CA THR A 156 -14.09 10.98 1.76
C THR A 156 -14.48 9.50 1.94
N PRO A 157 -15.04 8.80 0.92
CA PRO A 157 -15.26 7.37 1.02
C PRO A 157 -13.97 6.61 1.38
N LEU A 158 -14.11 5.58 2.22
CA LEU A 158 -13.02 4.69 2.64
C LEU A 158 -13.43 3.24 2.40
N ILE A 159 -12.58 2.50 1.71
CA ILE A 159 -12.71 1.05 1.50
C ILE A 159 -11.63 0.35 2.31
N ALA A 160 -12.02 -0.47 3.28
CA ALA A 160 -11.09 -1.26 4.08
C ALA A 160 -10.88 -2.65 3.48
N SER A 161 -9.62 -3.00 3.21
CA SER A 161 -9.19 -4.36 2.90
C SER A 161 -8.71 -5.04 4.18
N GLY A 162 -9.57 -5.87 4.77
CA GLY A 162 -9.30 -6.53 6.05
C GLY A 162 -8.29 -7.67 5.95
N TYR A 163 -7.71 -8.03 7.09
CA TYR A 163 -6.78 -9.15 7.24
C TYR A 163 -7.32 -10.46 6.65
N GLU A 164 -8.61 -10.74 6.88
CA GLU A 164 -9.33 -11.93 6.40
C GLU A 164 -9.33 -12.07 4.88
N ILE A 165 -9.25 -10.96 4.14
CA ILE A 165 -9.24 -10.97 2.68
C ILE A 165 -7.85 -11.39 2.19
N GLY A 166 -6.81 -10.79 2.74
CA GLY A 166 -5.42 -11.10 2.37
C GLY A 166 -4.99 -12.53 2.72
N ILE A 167 -5.46 -13.13 3.82
CA ILE A 167 -5.10 -14.54 4.13
C ILE A 167 -5.76 -15.57 3.21
N ARG A 168 -6.89 -15.20 2.59
CA ARG A 168 -7.61 -16.07 1.64
C ARG A 168 -7.01 -16.01 0.24
N VAL A 169 -6.41 -14.88 -0.13
CA VAL A 169 -5.67 -14.73 -1.37
C VAL A 169 -4.19 -14.89 -1.09
N ARG A 170 -3.66 -16.10 -1.32
CA ARG A 170 -2.22 -16.34 -1.23
C ARG A 170 -1.60 -16.29 -2.62
N PHE A 171 -0.51 -15.55 -2.75
CA PHE A 171 0.30 -15.50 -3.97
C PHE A 171 1.06 -16.82 -4.09
N PRO A 172 0.96 -17.53 -5.23
CA PRO A 172 1.63 -18.80 -5.41
C PRO A 172 3.14 -18.60 -5.55
N HIS A 173 3.94 -19.31 -4.75
CA HIS A 173 5.40 -19.26 -4.85
C HIS A 173 5.89 -19.71 -6.24
N GLU A 174 5.17 -20.63 -6.90
CA GLU A 174 5.53 -21.11 -8.23
C GLU A 174 5.53 -20.00 -9.28
N SER A 175 4.70 -18.97 -9.11
CA SER A 175 4.72 -17.80 -9.98
C SER A 175 6.04 -17.02 -9.82
N ILE A 176 6.53 -16.86 -8.58
CA ILE A 176 7.84 -16.24 -8.31
C ILE A 176 8.99 -17.05 -8.93
N GLU A 177 8.86 -18.37 -9.00
CA GLU A 177 9.88 -19.24 -9.59
C GLU A 177 9.84 -19.28 -11.12
N LYS A 178 8.65 -19.20 -11.72
CA LYS A 178 8.45 -19.39 -13.16
C LYS A 178 8.25 -18.08 -13.89
N ASP A 179 7.28 -17.28 -13.45
CA ASP A 179 6.82 -16.10 -14.18
C ASP A 179 7.76 -14.90 -13.97
N PHE A 180 8.57 -14.89 -12.90
CA PHE A 180 9.58 -13.86 -12.64
C PHE A 180 10.98 -14.25 -13.14
N ALA A 181 11.15 -15.44 -13.74
CA ALA A 181 12.44 -15.97 -14.18
C ALA A 181 12.95 -15.40 -15.52
N TYR A 182 12.25 -14.42 -16.10
CA TYR A 182 12.68 -13.75 -17.33
C TYR A 182 13.96 -12.91 -17.15
N THR A 183 14.41 -12.69 -15.92
CA THR A 183 15.73 -12.14 -15.61
C THR A 183 16.31 -12.76 -14.35
N ALA A 184 17.63 -12.96 -14.31
CA ALA A 184 18.33 -13.51 -13.15
C ALA A 184 18.34 -12.54 -11.96
N ASP A 185 18.38 -11.24 -12.22
CA ASP A 185 18.41 -10.18 -11.22
C ASP A 185 17.03 -9.49 -11.14
N HIS A 186 16.00 -10.23 -10.70
CA HIS A 186 14.65 -9.68 -10.50
C HIS A 186 14.45 -9.18 -9.05
N PRO A 187 14.32 -7.86 -8.79
CA PRO A 187 14.31 -7.32 -7.42
C PRO A 187 13.10 -7.78 -6.59
N VAL A 188 11.90 -7.87 -7.19
CA VAL A 188 10.70 -8.35 -6.46
C VAL A 188 10.81 -9.83 -6.08
N ALA A 189 11.23 -10.70 -7.00
CA ALA A 189 11.42 -12.12 -6.71
C ALA A 189 12.49 -12.32 -5.63
N GLU A 190 13.57 -11.53 -5.66
CA GLU A 190 14.62 -11.57 -4.65
C GLU A 190 14.12 -11.08 -3.27
N CYS A 191 13.33 -10.00 -3.22
CA CYS A 191 12.63 -9.57 -2.00
C CYS A 191 11.76 -10.70 -1.43
N TYR A 192 11.04 -11.41 -2.29
CA TYR A 192 10.18 -12.52 -1.90
C TYR A 192 10.99 -13.65 -1.26
N ARG A 193 12.09 -14.09 -1.91
CA ARG A 193 12.97 -15.17 -1.40
C ARG A 193 13.67 -14.82 -0.09
N ARG A 194 14.02 -13.54 0.13
CA ARG A 194 14.59 -13.09 1.42
C ARG A 194 13.57 -13.05 2.53
N TYR A 195 12.31 -12.78 2.19
CA TYR A 195 11.26 -12.61 3.19
C TYR A 195 10.62 -13.94 3.61
N CYS A 196 10.31 -14.78 2.62
CA CYS A 196 9.56 -16.01 2.76
C CYS A 196 10.48 -17.23 2.87
N GLU A 197 10.03 -18.25 3.61
CA GLU A 197 10.61 -19.59 3.53
C GLU A 197 10.38 -20.18 2.12
N PRO A 198 11.17 -21.17 1.68
CA PRO A 198 10.92 -21.91 0.45
C PRO A 198 9.49 -22.47 0.40
N GLU A 199 8.90 -22.54 -0.80
CA GLU A 199 7.58 -23.13 -1.06
C GLU A 199 6.42 -22.45 -0.30
N HIS A 200 6.62 -21.22 0.17
CA HIS A 200 5.62 -20.51 0.96
C HIS A 200 4.71 -19.63 0.09
N ASP A 201 3.44 -20.01 0.00
CA ASP A 201 2.38 -19.18 -0.57
C ASP A 201 2.00 -18.01 0.36
N ARG A 202 2.36 -16.79 -0.03
CA ARG A 202 2.29 -15.63 0.84
C ARG A 202 0.93 -14.92 0.78
N PRO A 203 0.28 -14.62 1.92
CA PRO A 203 -0.93 -13.79 1.94
C PRO A 203 -0.79 -12.42 1.27
N CYS A 204 -1.77 -12.04 0.45
CA CYS A 204 -1.83 -10.80 -0.33
C CYS A 204 -2.60 -9.67 0.37
N TRP A 205 -2.20 -9.30 1.59
CA TRP A 205 -2.87 -8.21 2.33
C TRP A 205 -2.83 -6.89 1.55
N ASP A 206 -1.64 -6.45 1.19
CA ASP A 206 -1.45 -5.14 0.55
C ASP A 206 -2.02 -5.12 -0.88
N LEU A 207 -1.77 -6.18 -1.65
CA LEU A 207 -2.20 -6.28 -3.05
C LEU A 207 -3.72 -6.29 -3.22
N THR A 208 -4.49 -6.78 -2.24
CA THR A 208 -5.96 -6.72 -2.31
C THR A 208 -6.48 -5.28 -2.18
N SER A 209 -5.82 -4.45 -1.36
CA SER A 209 -6.11 -3.00 -1.27
C SER A 209 -5.73 -2.27 -2.56
N VAL A 210 -4.62 -2.63 -3.20
CA VAL A 210 -4.23 -2.08 -4.51
C VAL A 210 -5.23 -2.48 -5.59
N LEU A 211 -5.66 -3.75 -5.62
CA LEU A 211 -6.50 -4.25 -6.69
C LEU A 211 -7.88 -3.57 -6.73
N VAL A 212 -8.51 -3.35 -5.57
CA VAL A 212 -9.79 -2.62 -5.53
C VAL A 212 -9.64 -1.15 -5.92
N ALA A 213 -8.48 -0.54 -5.64
CA ALA A 213 -8.20 0.83 -6.02
C ALA A 213 -8.05 0.99 -7.55
N VAL A 214 -7.35 0.06 -8.20
CA VAL A 214 -7.07 0.10 -9.65
C VAL A 214 -8.26 -0.41 -10.48
N TYR A 215 -8.95 -1.45 -9.99
CA TYR A 215 -10.04 -2.11 -10.70
C TYR A 215 -11.31 -2.24 -9.85
N PRO A 216 -11.92 -1.11 -9.43
CA PRO A 216 -13.09 -1.13 -8.53
C PRO A 216 -14.30 -1.84 -9.14
N ASP A 217 -14.46 -1.79 -10.47
CA ASP A 217 -15.68 -2.21 -11.18
C ASP A 217 -15.55 -3.56 -11.91
N ARG A 218 -14.45 -4.30 -11.71
CA ARG A 218 -14.23 -5.63 -12.37
C ARG A 218 -14.91 -6.79 -11.63
N GLY A 219 -15.60 -6.52 -10.53
CA GLY A 219 -16.30 -7.52 -9.71
C GLY A 219 -15.35 -8.46 -8.94
N TYR A 220 -14.11 -8.02 -8.67
CA TYR A 220 -13.13 -8.77 -7.89
C TYR A 220 -13.53 -8.92 -6.42
N PHE A 221 -14.24 -7.92 -5.88
CA PHE A 221 -14.71 -7.91 -4.51
C PHE A 221 -16.17 -7.47 -4.45
N THR A 222 -16.86 -7.88 -3.40
CA THR A 222 -18.16 -7.34 -3.03
C THR A 222 -17.93 -6.35 -1.88
N LEU A 223 -18.55 -5.18 -1.94
CA LEU A 223 -18.47 -4.24 -0.82
C LEU A 223 -19.56 -4.54 0.23
N SER A 224 -19.23 -4.37 1.50
CA SER A 224 -20.23 -4.33 2.58
C SER A 224 -21.29 -3.23 2.34
N PRO A 225 -22.43 -3.27 3.05
CA PRO A 225 -23.24 -2.07 3.26
C PRO A 225 -22.40 -0.90 3.78
N PRO A 226 -22.84 0.36 3.58
CA PRO A 226 -22.17 1.52 4.17
C PRO A 226 -22.20 1.46 5.70
N GLY A 227 -21.20 2.07 6.33
CA GLY A 227 -21.09 2.12 7.77
C GLY A 227 -19.91 2.93 8.27
N ARG A 228 -19.56 2.72 9.53
CA ARG A 228 -18.48 3.40 10.24
C ARG A 228 -17.49 2.38 10.77
N ILE A 229 -16.21 2.76 10.75
CA ILE A 229 -15.14 1.98 11.36
C ILE A 229 -14.83 2.60 12.72
N HIS A 230 -14.71 1.73 13.72
CA HIS A 230 -14.33 2.09 15.08
C HIS A 230 -13.02 1.38 15.43
N VAL A 231 -12.16 2.08 16.19
CA VAL A 231 -10.89 1.54 16.67
C VAL A 231 -10.87 1.65 18.18
N ALA A 232 -10.93 0.50 18.86
CA ALA A 232 -10.91 0.40 20.31
C ALA A 232 -9.54 0.82 20.90
N GLU A 233 -9.48 0.97 22.22
CA GLU A 233 -8.26 1.32 22.94
C GLU A 233 -7.14 0.29 22.74
N ASP A 234 -7.48 -0.99 22.59
CA ASP A 234 -6.53 -2.07 22.38
C ASP A 234 -6.12 -2.27 20.92
N GLY A 235 -6.61 -1.43 19.99
CA GLY A 235 -6.37 -1.53 18.56
C GLY A 235 -7.24 -2.55 17.83
N TYR A 236 -8.26 -3.11 18.49
CA TYR A 236 -9.28 -3.88 17.80
C TYR A 236 -10.14 -2.96 16.92
N VAL A 237 -10.38 -3.40 15.68
CA VAL A 237 -11.21 -2.69 14.71
C VAL A 237 -12.54 -3.40 14.57
N PHE A 238 -13.63 -2.65 14.61
CA PHE A 238 -14.96 -3.17 14.30
C PHE A 238 -15.73 -2.21 13.39
N PHE A 239 -16.74 -2.76 12.72
CA PHE A 239 -17.58 -2.04 11.77
C PHE A 239 -19.01 -2.02 12.26
N GLU A 240 -19.61 -0.83 12.24
CA GLU A 240 -21.02 -0.61 12.53
C GLU A 240 -21.72 -0.22 11.23
N GLU A 241 -22.75 -0.97 10.83
CA GLU A 241 -23.55 -0.61 9.66
C GLU A 241 -24.31 0.69 9.93
N ASP A 242 -24.16 1.67 9.03
CA ASP A 242 -24.80 2.98 9.10
C ASP A 242 -25.04 3.45 7.65
N PRO A 243 -26.31 3.59 7.20
CA PRO A 243 -26.64 4.11 5.88
C PRO A 243 -26.02 5.48 5.54
N LYS A 244 -25.66 6.28 6.56
CA LYS A 244 -25.01 7.58 6.42
C LYS A 244 -23.48 7.51 6.60
N GLY A 245 -22.94 6.31 6.78
CA GLY A 245 -21.50 6.07 6.90
C GLY A 245 -20.78 6.15 5.56
N ASN A 246 -19.52 6.59 5.58
CA ASN A 246 -18.66 6.70 4.40
C ASN A 246 -17.70 5.52 4.24
N CYS A 247 -17.70 4.56 5.17
CA CYS A 247 -16.81 3.41 5.13
C CYS A 247 -17.53 2.18 4.58
N ARG A 248 -16.78 1.36 3.85
CA ARG A 248 -17.15 -0.01 3.47
C ARG A 248 -15.93 -0.91 3.64
N TYR A 249 -16.13 -2.21 3.79
CA TYR A 249 -15.03 -3.18 3.76
C TYR A 249 -15.25 -4.22 2.66
N LEU A 250 -14.14 -4.84 2.24
CA LEU A 250 -14.17 -5.88 1.21
C LEU A 250 -14.75 -7.19 1.76
N ARG A 251 -15.64 -7.79 0.97
CA ARG A 251 -16.11 -9.17 1.11
C ARG A 251 -15.72 -9.96 -0.14
N MET A 252 -15.55 -11.27 0.01
CA MET A 252 -15.05 -12.11 -1.07
C MET A 252 -15.67 -13.52 -1.03
N SER A 253 -16.32 -13.91 -2.13
CA SER A 253 -16.76 -15.29 -2.37
C SER A 253 -15.60 -16.20 -2.82
N ALA A 254 -15.83 -17.51 -2.90
CA ALA A 254 -14.82 -18.45 -3.41
C ALA A 254 -14.47 -18.20 -4.90
N ILE A 255 -15.47 -17.85 -5.73
CA ILE A 255 -15.26 -17.51 -7.15
C ILE A 255 -14.40 -16.24 -7.27
N GLN A 256 -14.73 -15.21 -6.50
CA GLN A 256 -13.94 -13.98 -6.46
C GLN A 256 -12.51 -14.24 -5.97
N GLN A 257 -12.32 -15.09 -4.96
CA GLN A 257 -11.00 -15.45 -4.46
C GLN A 257 -10.11 -16.06 -5.56
N ALA A 258 -10.64 -16.98 -6.37
CA ALA A 258 -9.90 -17.54 -7.50
C ALA A 258 -9.55 -16.46 -8.55
N ARG A 259 -10.54 -15.62 -8.92
CA ARG A 259 -10.34 -14.52 -9.89
C ARG A 259 -9.34 -13.48 -9.42
N VAL A 260 -9.38 -13.13 -8.13
CA VAL A 260 -8.44 -12.19 -7.52
C VAL A 260 -7.03 -12.76 -7.53
N ARG A 261 -6.85 -14.03 -7.13
CA ARG A 261 -5.54 -14.69 -7.18
C ARG A 261 -4.96 -14.66 -8.59
N GLU A 262 -5.75 -15.07 -9.58
CA GLU A 262 -5.33 -15.07 -10.98
C GLU A 262 -4.96 -13.67 -11.46
N ALA A 263 -5.81 -12.66 -11.18
CA ALA A 263 -5.51 -11.28 -11.55
C ALA A 263 -4.22 -10.77 -10.90
N LEU A 264 -3.98 -11.08 -9.63
CA LEU A 264 -2.75 -10.67 -8.95
C LEU A 264 -1.52 -11.35 -9.55
N VAL A 265 -1.59 -12.64 -9.90
CA VAL A 265 -0.51 -13.35 -10.58
C VAL A 265 -0.19 -12.65 -11.90
N GLN A 266 -1.18 -12.50 -12.79
CA GLN A 266 -0.98 -11.91 -14.11
C GLN A 266 -0.48 -10.46 -14.08
N LEU A 267 -0.97 -9.65 -13.14
CA LEU A 267 -0.56 -8.25 -13.02
C LEU A 267 0.83 -8.10 -12.39
N ALA A 268 1.18 -8.93 -11.40
CA ALA A 268 2.44 -8.80 -10.68
C ALA A 268 3.62 -9.42 -11.43
N SER A 269 3.38 -10.48 -12.22
CA SER A 269 4.43 -11.16 -13.00
C SER A 269 4.67 -10.54 -14.38
N GLN A 270 3.88 -9.54 -14.78
CA GLN A 270 4.04 -8.88 -16.06
C GLN A 270 5.46 -8.27 -16.18
N PRO A 271 6.24 -8.63 -17.21
CA PRO A 271 7.55 -8.01 -17.44
C PRO A 271 7.42 -6.49 -17.62
N PRO A 272 8.48 -5.71 -17.29
CA PRO A 272 8.53 -4.30 -17.65
C PRO A 272 8.20 -4.12 -19.13
N GLY A 273 7.32 -3.19 -19.45
CA GLY A 273 7.07 -2.83 -20.85
C GLY A 273 8.39 -2.42 -21.51
N THR A 274 8.64 -2.85 -22.75
CA THR A 274 9.73 -2.27 -23.53
C THR A 274 9.47 -0.77 -23.60
N LYS A 275 10.44 0.06 -23.20
CA LYS A 275 10.40 1.47 -23.60
C LYS A 275 10.24 1.44 -25.12
N ALA A 276 9.11 1.92 -25.63
CA ALA A 276 9.02 2.19 -27.05
C ALA A 276 10.16 3.17 -27.35
N GLU A 277 11.15 2.72 -28.12
CA GLU A 277 12.10 3.63 -28.74
C GLU A 277 11.27 4.62 -29.57
N GLY A 278 11.08 5.85 -29.08
CA GLY A 278 10.50 6.92 -29.91
C GLY A 278 9.39 7.79 -29.34
N ALA A 279 9.23 7.93 -28.02
CA ALA A 279 8.50 9.09 -27.48
C ALA A 279 9.49 10.07 -26.83
N ARG A 280 10.08 10.94 -27.65
CA ARG A 280 10.69 12.20 -27.22
C ARG A 280 9.64 13.29 -27.23
#